data_AF-A0A0P9I5H6-F1
#
_entry.id   AF-A0A0P9I5H6-F1
#
_cell.length_a   1.000
_cell.length_b   1.000
_cell.length_c   1.000
_cell.angle_alpha   90.00
_cell.angle_beta   90.00
_cell.angle_gamma   90.00
#
_symmetry.space_group_name_H-M   'P 1'
#
loop_
_entity.id
_entity.type
_entity.pdbx_description
1 polymer ?
#
loop_
_entity_poly.entity_id
_entity_poly.type
_entity_poly.pdbx_seq_one_letter_code
_entity_poly.pdbx_strand_id
1 'polypeptide(L)'
;MKSRYAKSYAPTVYCYARKFSQLLDGNLAELESFSRPKRGAVLRALTALSKYIGVYEGFKQRMKNYGMRWECQGSFESFLRIMRNRNSDVMEWVKRCLEAFDRPYATFVEFTLISGLRKTEAIQSFNLVVKLGQADKLDEYYNRCLESLEHFRYPETW
;
A
#
# COMPACT_ATOMS: atom_id res chain seq x y z
N MET A 1 -12.57 -8.79 20.61
CA MET A 1 -11.25 -8.14 20.80
C MET A 1 -10.90 -7.41 19.49
N LYS A 2 -10.89 -6.07 19.45
CA LYS A 2 -10.57 -5.34 18.21
C LYS A 2 -9.08 -5.52 17.90
N SER A 3 -8.75 -5.98 16.69
CA SER A 3 -7.35 -6.12 16.26
C SER A 3 -6.67 -4.76 16.19
N ARG A 4 -5.51 -4.60 16.83
CA ARG A 4 -4.70 -3.37 16.77
C ARG A 4 -4.06 -3.14 15.39
N TYR A 5 -3.92 -4.20 14.58
CA TYR A 5 -3.24 -4.15 13.29
C TYR A 5 -4.09 -4.79 12.19
N ALA A 6 -3.94 -4.31 10.95
CA ALA A 6 -4.54 -4.94 9.79
C ALA A 6 -3.93 -6.33 9.55
N LYS A 7 -4.71 -7.28 9.02
CA LYS A 7 -4.23 -8.64 8.71
C LYS A 7 -3.03 -8.64 7.74
N SER A 8 -2.99 -7.69 6.80
CA SER A 8 -1.91 -7.50 5.83
C SER A 8 -0.57 -7.02 6.43
N TYR A 9 -0.59 -6.55 7.69
CA TYR A 9 0.62 -6.07 8.35
C TYR A 9 1.58 -7.23 8.68
N ALA A 10 1.07 -8.36 9.16
CA ALA A 10 1.90 -9.50 9.56
C ALA A 10 2.75 -10.08 8.40
N PRO A 11 2.20 -10.36 7.20
CA PRO A 11 2.99 -10.78 6.05
C PRO A 11 4.08 -9.77 5.67
N THR A 12 3.75 -8.47 5.73
CA THR A 12 4.72 -7.40 5.42
C THR A 12 5.89 -7.42 6.41
N VAL A 13 5.59 -7.49 7.70
CA VAL A 13 6.60 -7.60 8.77
C VAL A 13 7.48 -8.83 8.57
N TYR A 14 6.88 -10.00 8.30
CA TYR A 14 7.60 -11.23 8.05
C TYR A 14 8.55 -11.12 6.84
N CYS A 15 8.08 -10.57 5.72
CA CYS A 15 8.91 -10.38 4.53
C CYS A 15 10.12 -9.49 4.80
N TYR A 16 9.95 -8.37 5.52
CA TYR A 16 11.05 -7.50 5.90
C TYR A 16 12.00 -8.17 6.90
N ALA A 17 11.46 -8.87 7.91
CA ALA A 17 12.26 -9.58 8.90
C ALA A 17 13.14 -10.64 8.24
N ARG A 18 12.59 -11.43 7.31
CA ARG A 18 13.33 -12.44 6.56
C ARG A 18 14.36 -11.82 5.62
N LYS A 19 14.00 -10.75 4.91
CA LYS A 19 14.89 -10.09 3.93
C LYS A 19 16.09 -9.41 4.59
N PHE A 20 15.93 -8.87 5.78
CA PHE A 20 16.95 -8.06 6.47
C PHE A 20 17.45 -8.70 7.76
N SER A 21 17.19 -10.00 7.99
CA SER A 21 17.55 -10.71 9.22
C SER A 21 19.04 -10.58 9.57
N GLN A 22 19.91 -10.55 8.56
CA GLN A 22 21.35 -10.38 8.71
C GLN A 22 21.75 -9.08 9.44
N LEU A 23 20.90 -8.04 9.39
CA LEU A 23 21.14 -6.78 10.08
C LEU A 23 20.92 -6.85 11.60
N LEU A 24 20.34 -7.93 12.13
CA LEU A 24 20.30 -8.14 13.58
C LEU A 24 21.71 -8.19 14.16
N ASP A 25 22.61 -8.90 13.46
CA ASP A 25 23.98 -9.11 13.87
C ASP A 25 24.99 -8.25 13.10
N GLY A 26 24.61 -7.72 11.93
CA GLY A 26 25.44 -6.93 11.02
C GLY A 26 25.45 -5.40 11.23
N ASN A 27 26.00 -4.68 10.26
CA ASN A 27 26.18 -3.23 10.34
C ASN A 27 24.86 -2.47 10.15
N LEU A 28 24.32 -1.87 11.24
CA LEU A 28 23.07 -1.12 11.19
C LEU A 28 23.18 0.20 10.40
N ALA A 29 24.39 0.70 10.11
CA ALA A 29 24.59 1.89 9.29
C ALA A 29 24.06 1.71 7.86
N GLU A 30 23.90 0.47 7.37
CA GLU A 30 23.27 0.19 6.07
C GLU A 30 21.83 0.77 6.01
N LEU A 31 21.15 0.87 7.15
CA LEU A 31 19.80 1.44 7.22
C LEU A 31 19.74 2.93 6.88
N GLU A 32 20.86 3.67 6.99
CA GLU A 32 20.92 5.09 6.59
C GLU A 32 20.80 5.26 5.07
N SER A 33 21.14 4.23 4.28
CA SER A 33 20.93 4.23 2.83
C SER A 33 19.45 4.12 2.43
N PHE A 34 18.55 3.79 3.37
CA PHE A 34 17.14 3.57 3.09
C PHE A 34 16.34 4.87 3.25
N SER A 35 15.26 4.99 2.48
CA SER A 35 14.28 6.04 2.73
C SER A 35 13.70 5.90 4.13
N ARG A 36 13.37 7.04 4.77
CA ARG A 36 12.81 7.08 6.14
C ARG A 36 11.67 6.06 6.37
N PRO A 37 10.67 5.92 5.47
CA PRO A 37 9.60 4.95 5.66
C PRO A 37 10.08 3.49 5.63
N LYS A 38 11.01 3.18 4.72
CA LYS A 38 11.58 1.84 4.59
C LYS A 38 12.41 1.48 5.82
N ARG A 39 13.26 2.41 6.30
CA ARG A 39 14.02 2.24 7.54
C ARG A 39 13.10 1.93 8.72
N GLY A 40 12.02 2.69 8.91
CA GLY A 40 11.04 2.44 9.97
C GLY A 40 10.34 1.08 9.86
N ALA A 41 10.01 0.64 8.65
CA ALA A 41 9.42 -0.68 8.42
C ALA A 41 10.39 -1.82 8.76
N VAL A 42 11.65 -1.71 8.34
CA VAL A 42 12.71 -2.68 8.63
C VAL A 42 12.97 -2.76 10.14
N LEU A 43 13.11 -1.63 10.82
CA LEU A 43 13.33 -1.60 12.27
C LEU A 43 12.20 -2.27 13.06
N ARG A 44 10.94 -2.04 12.66
CA ARG A 44 9.78 -2.73 13.28
C ARG A 44 9.85 -4.24 13.06
N ALA A 45 10.26 -4.67 11.87
CA ALA A 45 10.37 -6.08 11.53
C ALA A 45 11.51 -6.78 12.29
N LEU A 46 12.69 -6.18 12.36
CA LEU A 46 13.82 -6.70 13.14
C LEU A 46 13.53 -6.67 14.66
N THR A 47 12.77 -5.70 15.13
CA THR A 47 12.29 -5.68 16.52
C THR A 47 11.36 -6.85 16.81
N ALA A 48 10.44 -7.17 15.89
CA ALA A 48 9.58 -8.36 16.05
C ALA A 48 10.41 -9.65 16.03
N LEU A 49 11.36 -9.75 15.11
CA LEU A 49 12.24 -10.92 14.98
C LEU A 49 13.14 -11.12 16.21
N SER A 50 13.78 -10.06 16.69
CA SER A 50 14.66 -10.13 17.87
C SER A 50 13.90 -10.52 19.15
N LYS A 51 12.65 -10.08 19.31
CA LYS A 51 11.78 -10.54 20.39
C LYS A 51 11.42 -12.02 20.27
N TYR A 52 11.16 -12.49 19.05
CA TYR A 52 10.84 -13.88 18.80
C TYR A 52 12.03 -14.82 19.09
N ILE A 53 13.25 -14.41 18.72
CA ILE A 53 14.47 -15.21 18.93
C ILE A 53 15.05 -15.05 20.35
N GLY A 54 14.69 -13.97 21.07
CA GLY A 54 15.15 -13.72 22.45
C GLY A 54 16.38 -12.80 22.56
N VAL A 55 16.76 -12.09 21.49
CA VAL A 55 17.93 -11.20 21.44
C VAL A 55 17.58 -9.71 21.49
N TYR A 56 16.37 -9.38 21.92
CA TYR A 56 15.82 -8.02 21.87
C TYR A 56 16.65 -6.98 22.63
N GLU A 57 17.12 -7.28 23.85
CA GLU A 57 17.90 -6.30 24.63
C GLU A 57 19.23 -5.96 23.98
N GLY A 58 19.94 -6.96 23.43
CA GLY A 58 21.16 -6.73 22.65
C GLY A 58 20.89 -5.88 21.41
N PHE A 59 19.84 -6.20 20.66
CA PHE A 59 19.43 -5.42 19.49
C PHE A 59 19.05 -3.97 19.85
N LYS A 60 18.33 -3.77 20.96
CA LYS A 60 17.95 -2.45 21.47
C LYS A 60 19.16 -1.61 21.85
N GLN A 61 20.15 -2.20 22.52
CA GLN A 61 21.39 -1.50 22.86
C GLN A 61 22.16 -1.11 21.59
N ARG A 62 22.22 -1.99 20.59
CA ARG A 62 22.82 -1.67 19.29
C ARG A 62 22.12 -0.49 18.61
N MET A 63 20.79 -0.50 18.52
CA MET A 63 20.05 0.63 17.95
C MET A 63 20.42 1.96 18.64
N LYS A 64 20.55 1.96 19.98
CA LYS A 64 20.98 3.12 20.75
C LYS A 64 22.41 3.55 20.40
N ASN A 65 23.35 2.62 20.30
CA ASN A 65 24.75 2.90 19.97
C ASN A 65 24.90 3.51 18.57
N TYR A 66 24.08 3.08 17.61
CA TYR A 66 24.03 3.65 16.25
C TYR A 66 23.22 4.95 16.17
N GLY A 67 22.67 5.45 17.27
CA GLY A 67 21.86 6.68 17.28
C GLY A 67 20.51 6.57 16.56
N MET A 68 20.02 5.35 16.31
CA MET A 68 18.81 5.10 15.56
C MET A 68 17.57 5.60 16.33
N ARG A 69 16.76 6.42 15.67
CA ARG A 69 15.49 6.92 16.21
C ARG A 69 14.31 6.26 15.50
N TRP A 70 13.24 6.02 16.26
CA TRP A 70 11.96 5.63 15.69
C TRP A 70 11.37 6.80 14.94
N GLU A 71 11.37 6.72 13.61
CA GLU A 71 10.72 7.72 12.77
C GLU A 71 9.33 7.24 12.36
N CYS A 72 8.33 8.06 12.68
CA CYS A 72 6.98 7.95 12.16
C CYS A 72 6.71 9.14 11.25
N GLN A 73 6.33 8.88 10.01
CA GLN A 73 5.85 9.93 9.13
C GLN A 73 4.52 10.45 9.69
N GLY A 74 4.43 11.76 9.93
CA GLY A 74 3.22 12.38 10.45
C GLY A 74 2.08 12.38 9.43
N SER A 75 0.84 12.38 9.92
CA SER A 75 -0.34 12.59 9.06
C SER A 75 -0.27 13.94 8.33
N PHE A 76 0.19 14.98 9.01
CA PHE A 76 0.38 16.32 8.45
C PHE A 76 1.46 16.38 7.36
N GLU A 77 2.62 15.74 7.57
CA GLU A 77 3.66 15.64 6.53
C GLU A 77 3.15 14.89 5.29
N SER A 78 2.36 13.84 5.51
CA SER A 78 1.74 13.07 4.42
C SER A 78 0.75 13.94 3.64
N PHE A 79 -0.06 14.74 4.33
CA PHE A 79 -0.99 15.70 3.74
C PHE A 79 -0.24 16.76 2.91
N LEU A 80 0.80 17.39 3.48
CA LEU A 80 1.61 18.37 2.76
C LEU A 80 2.28 17.78 1.53
N ARG A 81 2.76 16.53 1.60
CA ARG A 81 3.34 15.84 0.44
C ARG A 81 2.31 15.68 -0.68
N ILE A 82 1.08 15.32 -0.36
CA ILE A 82 0.00 15.17 -1.35
C ILE A 82 -0.32 16.54 -1.97
N MET A 83 -0.52 17.58 -1.14
CA MET A 83 -0.86 18.93 -1.60
C MET A 83 0.24 19.59 -2.44
N ARG A 84 1.51 19.34 -2.12
CA ARG A 84 2.65 19.87 -2.87
C ARG A 84 2.97 19.07 -4.12
N ASN A 85 2.32 17.92 -4.31
CA ASN A 85 2.60 17.07 -5.45
C ASN A 85 2.05 17.69 -6.72
N ARG A 86 2.91 18.40 -7.47
CA ARG A 86 2.63 18.89 -8.81
C ARG A 86 2.79 17.74 -9.80
N ASN A 87 1.92 16.74 -9.68
CA ASN A 87 1.90 15.54 -10.52
C ASN A 87 1.49 15.91 -11.97
N SER A 88 2.36 16.63 -12.68
CA SER A 88 2.15 17.02 -14.09
C SER A 88 2.27 15.85 -15.06
N ASP A 89 2.88 14.73 -14.62
CA ASP A 89 3.25 13.59 -15.46
C ASP A 89 2.22 12.44 -15.43
N VAL A 90 1.14 12.55 -14.64
CA VAL A 90 0.14 11.47 -14.54
C VAL A 90 -0.60 11.29 -15.87
N MET A 91 -0.97 12.38 -16.53
CA MET A 91 -1.68 12.31 -17.82
C MET A 91 -0.79 11.78 -18.93
N GLU A 92 0.48 12.18 -18.94
CA GLU A 92 1.51 11.65 -19.86
C GLU A 92 1.70 10.13 -19.65
N TRP A 93 1.81 9.70 -18.39
CA TRP A 93 1.90 8.29 -18.04
C TRP A 93 0.69 7.49 -18.49
N VAL A 94 -0.54 8.00 -18.26
CA VAL A 94 -1.76 7.36 -18.75
C VAL A 94 -1.75 7.25 -20.27
N LYS A 95 -1.40 8.33 -20.99
CA LYS A 95 -1.33 8.30 -22.46
C LYS A 95 -0.40 7.19 -22.95
N ARG A 96 0.79 7.07 -22.35
CA ARG A 96 1.75 6.00 -22.67
C ARG A 96 1.20 4.61 -22.37
N CYS A 97 0.43 4.44 -21.29
CA CYS A 97 -0.24 3.18 -21.00
C CYS A 97 -1.29 2.83 -22.06
N LEU A 98 -2.11 3.80 -22.49
CA LEU A 98 -3.13 3.58 -23.50
C LEU A 98 -2.54 3.26 -24.89
N GLU A 99 -1.36 3.79 -25.21
CA GLU A 99 -0.64 3.46 -26.44
C GLU A 99 0.00 2.07 -26.42
N ALA A 100 0.37 1.56 -25.23
CA ALA A 100 1.10 0.30 -25.08
C ALA A 100 0.22 -0.92 -24.74
N PHE A 101 -0.96 -0.70 -24.18
CA PHE A 101 -1.80 -1.79 -23.65
C PHE A 101 -2.89 -2.25 -24.62
N ASP A 102 -3.16 -3.55 -24.59
CA ASP A 102 -4.34 -4.11 -25.27
C ASP A 102 -5.63 -3.53 -24.68
N ARG A 103 -6.69 -3.54 -25.49
CA ARG A 103 -7.97 -2.91 -25.18
C ARG A 103 -8.51 -3.19 -23.77
N PRO A 104 -8.51 -4.44 -23.23
CA PRO A 104 -9.02 -4.69 -21.87
C PRO A 104 -8.22 -3.97 -20.78
N TYR A 105 -6.89 -3.93 -20.92
CA TYR A 105 -6.01 -3.27 -19.97
C TYR A 105 -6.10 -1.75 -20.09
N ALA A 106 -6.22 -1.23 -21.32
CA ALA A 106 -6.48 0.19 -21.55
C ALA A 106 -7.79 0.64 -20.88
N THR A 107 -8.88 -0.11 -21.06
CA THR A 107 -10.18 0.17 -20.41
C THR A 107 -10.08 0.18 -18.87
N PHE A 108 -9.28 -0.71 -18.28
CA PHE A 108 -9.05 -0.69 -16.82
C PHE A 108 -8.30 0.58 -16.36
N VAL A 109 -7.31 1.04 -17.14
CA VAL A 109 -6.58 2.27 -16.85
C VAL A 109 -7.50 3.49 -16.94
N GLU A 110 -8.32 3.58 -17.99
CA GLU A 110 -9.33 4.63 -18.15
C GLU A 110 -10.34 4.62 -17.00
N PHE A 111 -10.87 3.45 -16.66
CA PHE A 111 -11.78 3.28 -15.54
C PHE A 111 -11.16 3.79 -14.22
N THR A 112 -9.90 3.44 -13.95
CA THR A 112 -9.20 3.87 -12.73
C THR A 112 -8.97 5.39 -12.71
N LEU A 113 -8.64 5.98 -13.86
CA LEU A 113 -8.45 7.43 -14.00
C LEU A 113 -9.75 8.19 -13.74
N ILE A 114 -10.86 7.75 -14.36
CA ILE A 114 -12.16 8.44 -14.29
C ILE A 114 -12.80 8.27 -12.92
N SER A 115 -12.77 7.05 -12.37
CA SER A 115 -13.42 6.75 -11.09
C SER A 115 -12.66 7.29 -9.88
N GLY A 116 -11.34 7.52 -10.01
CA GLY A 116 -10.50 7.97 -8.89
C GLY A 116 -10.39 6.96 -7.74
N LEU A 117 -10.79 5.71 -7.95
CA LEU A 117 -10.79 4.67 -6.94
C LEU A 117 -9.36 4.29 -6.50
N ARG A 118 -9.20 3.93 -5.23
CA ARG A 118 -7.90 3.39 -4.78
C ARG A 118 -7.65 2.04 -5.45
N LYS A 119 -6.38 1.68 -5.64
CA LYS A 119 -5.96 0.45 -6.35
C LYS A 119 -6.81 -0.79 -6.05
N THR A 120 -7.03 -1.12 -4.78
CA THR A 120 -7.80 -2.31 -4.40
C THR A 120 -9.28 -2.16 -4.74
N GLU A 121 -9.84 -0.98 -4.48
CA GLU A 121 -11.23 -0.64 -4.79
C GLU A 121 -11.47 -0.67 -6.31
N ALA A 122 -10.53 -0.15 -7.10
CA ALA A 122 -10.60 -0.15 -8.56
C ALA A 122 -10.61 -1.58 -9.12
N ILE A 123 -9.73 -2.45 -8.64
CA ILE A 123 -9.67 -3.87 -9.07
C ILE A 123 -10.97 -4.59 -8.71
N GLN A 124 -11.44 -4.47 -7.47
CA GLN A 124 -12.67 -5.13 -7.03
C GLN A 124 -13.89 -4.61 -7.82
N SER A 125 -13.99 -3.30 -7.99
CA SER A 125 -15.07 -2.66 -8.73
C SER A 125 -15.08 -3.07 -10.19
N PHE A 126 -13.93 -3.05 -10.86
CA PHE A 126 -13.83 -3.40 -12.27
C PHE A 126 -14.23 -4.85 -12.53
N ASN A 127 -13.75 -5.78 -11.69
CA ASN A 127 -14.14 -7.18 -11.77
C ASN A 127 -15.65 -7.37 -11.56
N LEU A 128 -16.24 -6.62 -10.62
CA LEU A 128 -17.68 -6.65 -10.37
C LEU A 128 -18.48 -6.08 -11.55
N VAL A 129 -18.03 -4.97 -12.15
CA VAL A 129 -18.63 -4.39 -13.38
C VAL A 129 -18.60 -5.40 -14.51
N VAL A 130 -17.46 -6.05 -14.77
CA VAL A 130 -17.33 -7.06 -15.83
C VAL A 130 -18.28 -8.24 -15.57
N LYS A 131 -18.31 -8.75 -14.34
CA LYS A 131 -19.17 -9.88 -13.95
C LYS A 131 -20.66 -9.56 -14.11
N LEU A 132 -21.10 -8.39 -13.63
CA LEU A 132 -22.51 -7.99 -13.70
C LEU A 132 -22.91 -7.59 -15.12
N GLY A 133 -22.01 -6.98 -15.89
CA GLY A 133 -22.23 -6.66 -17.29
C GLY A 133 -22.46 -7.92 -18.14
N GLN A 134 -21.71 -9.00 -17.90
CA GLN A 134 -21.93 -10.29 -18.56
C GLN A 134 -23.28 -10.93 -18.19
N ALA A 135 -23.81 -10.61 -17.02
CA ALA A 135 -25.08 -11.14 -16.51
C ALA A 135 -26.27 -10.19 -16.78
N ASP A 136 -26.06 -9.08 -17.50
CA ASP A 136 -27.04 -8.01 -17.75
C ASP A 136 -27.65 -7.42 -16.45
N LYS A 137 -26.83 -7.33 -15.41
CA LYS A 137 -27.21 -6.86 -14.05
C LYS A 137 -26.38 -5.66 -13.59
N LEU A 138 -25.77 -4.94 -14.52
CA LEU A 138 -24.90 -3.82 -14.19
C LEU A 138 -25.64 -2.71 -13.42
N ASP A 139 -26.93 -2.51 -13.70
CA ASP A 139 -27.77 -1.52 -13.03
C ASP A 139 -28.03 -1.83 -11.54
N GLU A 140 -27.72 -3.05 -11.08
CA GLU A 140 -27.74 -3.39 -9.66
C GLU A 140 -26.55 -2.76 -8.89
N TYR A 141 -25.48 -2.37 -9.60
CA TYR A 141 -24.25 -1.84 -9.01
C TYR A 141 -23.90 -0.43 -9.48
N TYR A 142 -24.13 -0.11 -10.75
CA TYR A 142 -23.88 1.21 -11.32
C TYR A 142 -25.19 1.97 -11.51
N ASN A 143 -25.34 3.08 -10.81
CA ASN A 143 -26.49 3.95 -10.92
C ASN A 143 -26.28 4.95 -12.04
N ARG A 144 -26.95 4.75 -13.19
CA ARG A 144 -26.81 5.63 -14.37
C ARG A 144 -27.28 7.06 -14.13
N CYS A 145 -28.24 7.27 -13.23
CA CYS A 145 -28.75 8.62 -12.94
C CYS A 145 -27.75 9.43 -12.11
N LEU A 146 -26.99 8.78 -11.23
CA LEU A 146 -25.99 9.40 -10.37
C LEU A 146 -24.57 9.25 -10.90
N GLU A 147 -24.39 8.52 -12.01
CA GLU A 147 -23.11 8.07 -12.57
C GLU A 147 -22.17 7.48 -11.51
N SER A 148 -22.73 6.72 -10.57
CA SER A 148 -22.02 6.30 -9.36
C SER A 148 -22.01 4.78 -9.17
N LEU A 149 -20.90 4.27 -8.62
CA LEU A 149 -20.76 2.87 -8.21
C LEU A 149 -21.26 2.73 -6.76
N GLU A 150 -22.29 1.90 -6.57
CA GLU A 150 -22.97 1.74 -5.30
C GLU A 150 -22.36 0.59 -4.47
N HIS A 151 -21.13 0.78 -3.99
CA HIS A 151 -20.39 -0.20 -3.18
C HIS A 151 -21.19 -0.75 -1.99
N PHE A 152 -22.03 0.08 -1.38
CA PHE A 152 -22.85 -0.30 -0.21
C PHE A 152 -23.82 -1.46 -0.49
N ARG A 153 -24.15 -1.75 -1.75
CA ARG A 153 -24.98 -2.90 -2.13
C ARG A 153 -24.26 -4.24 -2.05
N TYR A 154 -22.92 -4.23 -1.96
CA TYR A 154 -22.08 -5.43 -1.96
C TYR A 154 -21.21 -5.52 -0.70
N PRO A 155 -21.79 -5.57 0.52
CA PRO A 155 -21.05 -5.53 1.79
C PRO A 155 -20.12 -6.72 2.02
N GLU A 156 -20.28 -7.82 1.27
CA GLU A 156 -19.33 -8.94 1.34
C GLU A 156 -18.00 -8.66 0.64
N THR A 157 -17.99 -7.71 -0.31
CA THR A 157 -16.79 -7.32 -1.07
C THR A 157 -16.03 -6.17 -0.41
N TRP A 158 -16.72 -5.35 0.39
CA TRP A 158 -16.26 -4.07 0.93
C TRP A 158 -16.22 -4.04 2.46
#